data_AF-A0A1Y4IJ85-F1
#
_entry.id   AF-A0A1Y4IJ85-F1
#
_cell.length_a   1.000
_cell.length_b   1.000
_cell.length_c   1.000
_cell.angle_alpha   90.00
_cell.angle_beta   90.00
_cell.angle_gamma   90.00
#
_symmetry.space_group_name_H-M   'P 1'
#
loop_
_entity.id
_entity.type
_entity.pdbx_description
1 polymer ?
#
loop_
_entity_poly.entity_id
_entity_poly.type
_entity_poly.pdbx_seq_one_letter_code
_entity_poly.pdbx_strand_id
1 'polypeptide(L)'
;MQESHENVDLNTIYQEYAAFVYRFLYSHIHDAEWAQELMQETFLRAINSISRYDGSCKLSTWLCQIAKYVLYQDLRKKKRTEMLELRENLSDQTALDGEASVIRQESKLELYQAIHHLPELEREVVLYRITAELSFREIGAILGKSENWSRTTFYRAKQKIKKELIAHDETGFL
;
A
#
# COMPACT_ATOMS: atom_id res chain seq x y z
N MET A 1 10.86 43.92 -7.63
CA MET A 1 11.70 42.78 -8.04
C MET A 1 10.91 41.52 -7.78
N GLN A 2 10.75 40.73 -8.84
CA GLN A 2 9.86 39.58 -8.93
C GLN A 2 10.54 38.36 -8.30
N GLU A 3 10.01 37.84 -7.20
CA GLU A 3 10.26 36.46 -6.77
C GLU A 3 8.94 35.70 -6.87
N SER A 4 8.60 35.30 -8.08
CA SER A 4 7.58 34.28 -8.33
C SER A 4 8.17 32.92 -7.97
N HIS A 5 8.29 32.63 -6.68
CA HIS A 5 8.32 31.24 -6.23
C HIS A 5 6.95 30.68 -6.55
N GLU A 6 6.89 29.79 -7.54
CA GLU A 6 5.74 28.95 -7.85
C GLU A 6 5.48 28.11 -6.61
N ASN A 7 4.72 28.67 -5.68
CA ASN A 7 4.36 28.07 -4.41
C ASN A 7 3.39 26.94 -4.76
N VAL A 8 3.95 25.74 -4.91
CA VAL A 8 3.20 24.52 -5.09
C VAL A 8 2.09 24.51 -4.04
N ASP A 9 0.84 24.70 -4.48
CA ASP A 9 -0.28 24.84 -3.56
C ASP A 9 -0.55 23.50 -2.86
N LEU A 10 -0.03 23.39 -1.65
CA LEU A 10 -0.14 22.21 -0.80
C LEU A 10 -1.59 21.82 -0.52
N ASN A 11 -2.51 22.79 -0.50
CA ASN A 11 -3.93 22.52 -0.31
C ASN A 11 -4.51 21.83 -1.56
N THR A 12 -4.15 22.31 -2.75
CA THR A 12 -4.51 21.67 -4.02
C THR A 12 -3.94 20.25 -4.11
N ILE A 13 -2.66 20.05 -3.75
CA ILE A 13 -2.05 18.71 -3.70
C ILE A 13 -2.82 17.80 -2.74
N TYR A 14 -3.14 18.29 -1.54
CA TYR A 14 -3.89 17.49 -0.58
C TYR A 14 -5.25 17.08 -1.13
N GLN A 15 -6.02 18.03 -1.69
CA GLN A 15 -7.34 17.74 -2.25
C GLN A 15 -7.28 16.73 -3.41
N GLU A 16 -6.25 16.81 -4.25
CA GLU A 16 -6.10 15.92 -5.41
C GLU A 16 -5.63 14.51 -5.01
N TYR A 17 -4.70 14.40 -4.06
CA TYR A 17 -3.99 13.15 -3.78
C TYR A 17 -4.39 12.45 -2.47
N ALA A 18 -5.11 13.10 -1.54
CA ALA A 18 -5.44 12.50 -0.24
C ALA A 18 -6.17 11.17 -0.40
N ALA A 19 -7.22 11.13 -1.22
CA ALA A 19 -8.00 9.92 -1.44
C ALA A 19 -7.17 8.80 -2.09
N PHE A 20 -6.20 9.16 -2.94
CA PHE A 20 -5.27 8.20 -3.55
C PHE A 20 -4.31 7.60 -2.53
N VAL A 21 -3.67 8.44 -1.71
CA VAL A 21 -2.74 8.00 -0.64
C VAL A 21 -3.49 7.18 0.41
N TYR A 22 -4.70 7.57 0.79
CA TYR A 22 -5.56 6.81 1.69
C TYR A 22 -5.83 5.40 1.13
N ARG A 23 -6.31 5.29 -0.12
CA ARG A 23 -6.59 3.98 -0.74
C ARG A 23 -5.35 3.11 -0.85
N PHE A 24 -4.20 3.72 -1.13
CA PHE A 24 -2.92 3.04 -1.13
C PHE A 24 -2.57 2.48 0.25
N LEU A 25 -2.69 3.26 1.33
CA LEU A 25 -2.39 2.79 2.68
C LEU A 25 -3.40 1.73 3.13
N TYR A 26 -4.69 1.99 2.92
CA TYR A 26 -5.77 1.06 3.26
C TYR A 26 -5.60 -0.30 2.56
N SER A 27 -5.13 -0.34 1.31
CA SER A 27 -4.86 -1.61 0.61
C SER A 27 -3.69 -2.41 1.19
N HIS A 28 -2.85 -1.80 2.03
CA HIS A 28 -1.76 -2.51 2.70
C HIS A 28 -2.17 -2.99 4.11
N ILE A 29 -2.93 -2.19 4.86
CA ILE A 29 -3.21 -2.48 6.29
C ILE A 29 -4.65 -2.89 6.60
N HIS A 30 -5.60 -2.58 5.71
CA HIS A 30 -7.03 -2.90 5.85
C HIS A 30 -7.69 -2.36 7.14
N ASP A 31 -7.12 -1.31 7.71
CA ASP A 31 -7.60 -0.58 8.88
C ASP A 31 -7.86 0.87 8.46
N ALA A 32 -9.10 1.32 8.55
CA ALA A 32 -9.54 2.62 8.05
C ALA A 32 -8.99 3.78 8.89
N GLU A 33 -9.03 3.65 10.22
CA GLU A 33 -8.54 4.68 11.13
C GLU A 33 -7.03 4.81 10.99
N TRP A 34 -6.32 3.69 11.01
CA TRP A 34 -4.87 3.68 10.85
C TRP A 34 -4.45 4.17 9.47
N ALA A 35 -5.19 3.84 8.39
CA ALA A 35 -4.88 4.36 7.05
C ALA A 35 -5.04 5.87 6.98
N GLN A 36 -6.05 6.42 7.66
CA GLN A 36 -6.28 7.85 7.73
C GLN A 36 -5.18 8.57 8.51
N GLU A 37 -4.72 8.02 9.63
CA GLU A 37 -3.58 8.56 10.40
C GLU A 37 -2.29 8.56 9.57
N LEU A 38 -1.94 7.44 8.95
CA LEU A 38 -0.73 7.34 8.13
C LEU A 38 -0.80 8.25 6.90
N MET A 39 -2.00 8.47 6.34
CA MET A 39 -2.20 9.43 5.24
C MET A 39 -1.88 10.84 5.73
N GLN A 40 -2.41 11.27 6.86
CA GLN A 40 -2.13 12.60 7.42
C GLN A 40 -0.64 12.80 7.67
N GLU A 41 0.03 11.83 8.29
CA GLU A 41 1.48 11.85 8.51
C GLU A 41 2.26 11.89 7.19
N THR A 42 1.79 11.20 6.15
CA THR A 42 2.37 11.26 4.80
C THR A 42 2.36 12.69 4.26
N PHE A 43 1.23 13.39 4.35
CA PHE A 43 1.13 14.77 3.87
C PHE A 43 1.92 15.75 4.73
N LEU A 44 1.98 15.56 6.05
CA LEU A 44 2.87 16.35 6.92
C LEU A 44 4.34 16.24 6.48
N ARG A 45 4.81 15.04 6.15
CA ARG A 45 6.16 14.83 5.62
C ARG A 45 6.33 15.39 4.22
N ALA A 46 5.32 15.25 3.36
CA ALA A 46 5.34 15.83 2.03
C ALA A 46 5.51 17.35 2.09
N ILE A 47 4.73 18.04 2.94
CA ILE A 47 4.84 19.50 3.16
C ILE A 47 6.28 19.89 3.56
N ASN A 48 6.89 19.13 4.47
CA ASN A 48 8.25 19.41 4.95
C ASN A 48 9.36 19.09 3.92
N SER A 49 9.05 18.36 2.84
CA SER A 49 10.04 17.88 1.87
C SER A 49 9.75 18.27 0.43
N ILE A 50 8.63 18.96 0.15
CA ILE A 50 8.19 19.33 -1.20
C ILE A 50 9.21 20.20 -1.94
N SER A 51 9.97 21.03 -1.21
CA SER A 51 11.05 21.85 -1.79
C SER A 51 12.20 21.03 -2.38
N ARG A 52 12.29 19.74 -2.04
CA ARG A 52 13.29 18.80 -2.58
C ARG A 52 12.73 17.92 -3.70
N TYR A 53 11.44 18.01 -4.00
CA TYR A 53 10.85 17.29 -5.11
C TYR A 53 11.30 17.96 -6.42
N ASP A 54 12.05 17.21 -7.23
CA ASP A 54 12.72 17.68 -8.44
C ASP A 54 11.98 17.33 -9.73
N GLY A 55 10.80 16.71 -9.63
CA GLY A 55 10.01 16.26 -10.78
C GLY A 55 10.59 15.06 -11.54
N SER A 56 11.60 14.37 -11.00
CA SER A 56 12.21 13.17 -11.62
C SER A 56 11.24 11.97 -11.72
N CYS A 57 10.16 11.98 -10.93
CA CYS A 57 9.05 11.04 -11.01
C CYS A 57 7.72 11.79 -10.89
N LYS A 58 6.58 11.11 -11.09
CA LYS A 58 5.27 11.72 -10.85
C LYS A 58 5.08 12.02 -9.37
N LEU A 59 4.30 13.07 -9.08
CA LEU A 59 3.98 13.46 -7.70
C LEU A 59 3.29 12.32 -6.94
N SER A 60 2.39 11.57 -7.57
CA SER A 60 1.77 10.37 -6.99
C SER A 60 2.80 9.29 -6.60
N THR A 61 3.83 9.09 -7.43
CA THR A 61 4.91 8.14 -7.14
C THR A 61 5.72 8.59 -5.93
N TRP A 62 6.06 9.88 -5.87
CA TRP A 62 6.77 10.47 -4.75
C TRP A 62 5.96 10.39 -3.44
N LEU A 63 4.66 10.72 -3.48
CA LEU A 63 3.76 10.56 -2.33
C LEU A 63 3.65 9.09 -1.87
N CYS A 64 3.57 8.14 -2.80
CA CYS A 64 3.62 6.71 -2.46
C CYS A 64 4.93 6.30 -1.77
N GLN A 65 6.08 6.89 -2.15
CA GLN A 65 7.36 6.62 -1.47
C GLN A 65 7.33 7.11 -0.02
N ILE A 66 6.79 8.31 0.21
CA ILE A 66 6.63 8.84 1.58
C ILE A 66 5.65 7.96 2.37
N ALA A 67 4.49 7.63 1.80
CA ALA A 67 3.48 6.79 2.43
C ALA A 67 4.03 5.41 2.81
N LYS A 68 4.79 4.80 1.90
CA LYS A 68 5.52 3.56 2.14
C LYS A 68 6.45 3.71 3.33
N TYR A 69 7.30 4.73 3.33
CA TYR A 69 8.25 4.97 4.42
C TYR A 69 7.55 5.16 5.77
N VAL A 70 6.45 5.93 5.81
CA VAL A 70 5.60 6.13 7.00
C VAL A 70 5.04 4.79 7.49
N LEU A 71 4.43 4.01 6.60
CA LEU A 71 3.88 2.69 6.92
C LEU A 71 4.94 1.74 7.50
N TYR A 72 6.11 1.61 6.87
CA TYR A 72 7.16 0.72 7.37
C TYR A 72 7.75 1.18 8.70
N GLN A 73 7.88 2.50 8.89
CA GLN A 73 8.33 3.04 10.16
C GLN A 73 7.33 2.68 11.27
N ASP A 74 6.03 2.80 10.99
CA ASP A 74 4.98 2.50 11.96
C ASP A 74 4.86 1.00 12.26
N LEU A 75 4.89 0.15 11.23
CA LEU A 75 4.94 -1.32 11.40
C LEU A 75 6.14 -1.78 12.22
N ARG A 76 7.32 -1.16 12.02
CA ARG A 76 8.51 -1.45 12.84
C ARG A 76 8.34 -1.01 14.29
N LYS A 77 7.64 0.11 14.54
CA LYS A 77 7.31 0.55 15.90
C LYS A 77 6.33 -0.41 16.56
N LYS A 78 5.22 -0.76 15.90
CA LYS A 78 4.24 -1.73 16.40
C LYS A 78 4.88 -3.08 16.70
N LYS A 79 5.66 -3.63 15.77
CA LYS A 79 6.39 -4.90 16.00
C LYS A 79 7.37 -4.81 17.18
N ARG A 80 8.00 -3.65 17.41
CA ARG A 80 8.86 -3.43 18.58
C ARG A 80 8.05 -3.35 19.87
N THR A 81 6.91 -2.67 19.85
CA THR A 81 5.97 -2.60 20.98
C THR A 81 5.41 -3.98 21.29
N GLU A 82 4.89 -4.70 20.29
CA GLU A 82 4.45 -6.09 20.40
C GLU A 82 5.59 -6.97 20.92
N MET A 83 6.84 -6.85 20.44
CA MET A 83 7.96 -7.63 20.97
C MET A 83 8.31 -7.30 22.44
N LEU A 84 8.04 -6.07 22.89
CA LEU A 84 8.20 -5.65 24.28
C LEU A 84 7.04 -6.16 25.15
N GLU A 85 5.81 -6.17 24.63
CA GLU A 85 4.59 -6.69 25.27
C GLU A 85 4.55 -8.23 25.29
N LEU A 86 5.09 -8.90 24.26
CA LEU A 86 5.24 -10.36 24.16
C LEU A 86 6.30 -10.91 25.13
N ARG A 87 7.14 -10.05 25.71
CA ARG A 87 7.96 -10.41 26.87
C ARG A 87 7.17 -10.46 28.17
N GLU A 88 5.92 -9.98 28.18
CA GLU A 88 5.04 -9.99 29.35
C GLU A 88 3.74 -10.79 29.16
N ASN A 89 3.22 -11.04 27.96
CA ASN A 89 2.08 -11.95 27.77
C ASN A 89 2.06 -12.61 26.38
N LEU A 90 1.88 -13.93 26.36
CA LEU A 90 1.54 -14.73 25.18
C LEU A 90 0.02 -14.93 25.17
N SER A 91 -0.73 -14.30 24.25
CA SER A 91 -1.90 -14.93 23.62
C SER A 91 -2.46 -14.15 22.43
N ASP A 92 -2.79 -14.94 21.41
CA ASP A 92 -3.89 -14.85 20.44
C ASP A 92 -3.96 -13.82 19.32
N GLN A 93 -4.02 -14.43 18.13
CA GLN A 93 -4.55 -13.94 16.87
C GLN A 93 -6.06 -14.17 16.81
N THR A 94 -6.81 -13.28 16.15
CA THR A 94 -8.14 -13.36 15.49
C THR A 94 -8.89 -12.04 15.72
N ALA A 95 -9.79 -11.51 14.90
CA ALA A 95 -10.45 -11.85 13.64
C ALA A 95 -11.02 -10.52 13.08
N LEU A 96 -11.44 -10.47 11.82
CA LEU A 96 -12.29 -9.39 11.32
C LEU A 96 -13.61 -9.99 10.84
N ASP A 97 -14.69 -9.50 11.43
CA ASP A 97 -16.09 -9.87 11.22
C ASP A 97 -16.82 -8.71 10.51
N GLY A 98 -17.87 -9.01 9.74
CA GLY A 98 -18.73 -7.99 9.13
C GLY A 98 -19.32 -8.34 7.75
N GLU A 99 -20.44 -9.06 7.75
CA GLU A 99 -21.31 -9.34 6.60
C GLU A 99 -21.96 -8.06 6.01
N ALA A 100 -21.87 -7.86 4.68
CA ALA A 100 -22.92 -7.31 3.80
C ALA A 100 -22.37 -6.92 2.40
N SER A 101 -22.33 -7.89 1.47
CA SER A 101 -22.37 -7.70 -0.02
C SER A 101 -22.00 -9.04 -0.71
N VAL A 102 -22.62 -10.13 -0.26
CA VAL A 102 -22.12 -11.51 -0.33
C VAL A 102 -21.43 -11.87 -1.67
N ILE A 103 -22.09 -11.78 -2.82
CA ILE A 103 -21.53 -12.38 -4.06
C ILE A 103 -20.42 -11.54 -4.75
N ARG A 104 -20.44 -10.20 -4.66
CA ARG A 104 -19.33 -9.35 -5.21
C ARG A 104 -18.23 -9.07 -4.19
N GLN A 105 -18.58 -9.14 -2.90
CA GLN A 105 -17.63 -8.96 -1.81
C GLN A 105 -16.80 -10.22 -1.62
N GLU A 106 -17.38 -11.42 -1.77
CA GLU A 106 -16.67 -12.71 -1.74
C GLU A 106 -15.51 -12.74 -2.73
N SER A 107 -15.75 -12.51 -4.03
CA SER A 107 -14.67 -12.52 -5.03
C SER A 107 -13.61 -11.44 -4.79
N LYS A 108 -13.98 -10.31 -4.17
CA LYS A 108 -13.05 -9.23 -3.83
C LYS A 108 -12.24 -9.59 -2.58
N LEU A 109 -12.87 -10.20 -1.58
CA LEU A 109 -12.26 -10.68 -0.35
C LEU A 109 -11.26 -11.80 -0.64
N GLU A 110 -11.64 -12.79 -1.45
CA GLU A 110 -10.80 -13.88 -1.91
C GLU A 110 -9.59 -13.36 -2.69
N LEU A 111 -9.78 -12.38 -3.57
CA LEU A 111 -8.68 -11.72 -4.27
C LEU A 111 -7.71 -11.04 -3.29
N TYR A 112 -8.23 -10.31 -2.30
CA TYR A 112 -7.39 -9.66 -1.29
C TYR A 112 -6.66 -10.67 -0.40
N GLN A 113 -7.32 -11.77 -0.02
CA GLN A 113 -6.69 -12.86 0.73
C GLN A 113 -5.54 -13.49 -0.07
N ALA A 114 -5.78 -13.82 -1.35
CA ALA A 114 -4.75 -14.36 -2.23
C ALA A 114 -3.58 -13.38 -2.44
N ILE A 115 -3.85 -12.07 -2.48
CA ILE A 115 -2.81 -11.04 -2.51
C ILE A 115 -2.02 -11.00 -1.19
N HIS A 116 -2.67 -11.16 -0.05
CA HIS A 116 -2.03 -11.17 1.27
C HIS A 116 -1.10 -12.37 1.48
N HIS A 117 -1.44 -13.54 0.94
CA HIS A 117 -0.59 -14.73 0.99
C HIS A 117 0.66 -14.66 0.11
N LEU A 118 0.77 -13.65 -0.77
CA LEU A 118 1.99 -13.45 -1.55
C LEU A 118 3.18 -13.07 -0.65
N PRO A 119 4.42 -13.46 -1.05
CA PRO A 119 5.62 -12.88 -0.48
C PRO A 119 5.58 -11.35 -0.53
N GLU A 120 6.11 -10.68 0.50
CA GLU A 120 5.98 -9.23 0.71
C GLU A 120 6.27 -8.39 -0.55
N LEU A 121 7.40 -8.64 -1.21
CA LEU A 121 7.78 -7.91 -2.42
C LEU A 121 6.86 -8.18 -3.63
N GLU A 122 6.28 -9.38 -3.73
CA GLU A 122 5.31 -9.71 -4.77
C GLU A 122 3.98 -9.01 -4.50
N ARG A 123 3.53 -9.02 -3.24
CA ARG A 123 2.34 -8.30 -2.77
C ARG A 123 2.47 -6.80 -3.04
N GLU A 124 3.58 -6.17 -2.68
CA GLU A 124 3.84 -4.75 -2.94
C GLU A 124 3.75 -4.41 -4.44
N VAL A 125 4.39 -5.22 -5.30
CA VAL A 125 4.32 -5.01 -6.75
C VAL A 125 2.89 -5.08 -7.27
N VAL A 126 2.08 -6.03 -6.78
CA VAL A 126 0.67 -6.15 -7.15
C VAL A 126 -0.12 -4.93 -6.65
N LEU A 127 -0.02 -4.60 -5.37
CA LEU A 127 -0.73 -3.47 -4.76
C LEU A 127 -0.37 -2.14 -5.46
N TYR A 128 0.91 -1.89 -5.73
CA TYR A 128 1.34 -0.69 -6.44
C TYR A 128 0.80 -0.61 -7.86
N ARG A 129 0.69 -1.76 -8.53
CA ARG A 129 0.17 -1.81 -9.90
C ARG A 129 -1.35 -1.61 -9.97
N ILE A 130 -2.10 -2.19 -9.04
CA ILE A 130 -3.56 -2.22 -9.10
C ILE A 130 -4.24 -1.09 -8.31
N THR A 131 -3.62 -0.61 -7.23
CA THR A 131 -4.21 0.43 -6.36
C THR A 131 -3.63 1.81 -6.61
N ALA A 132 -2.34 1.87 -6.96
CA ALA A 132 -1.64 3.12 -7.25
C ALA A 132 -1.41 3.38 -8.75
N GLU A 133 -1.84 2.45 -9.62
CA GLU A 133 -1.71 2.50 -11.08
C GLU A 133 -0.29 2.77 -11.60
N LEU A 134 0.72 2.48 -10.79
CA LEU A 134 2.12 2.79 -11.09
C LEU A 134 2.64 1.93 -12.25
N SER A 135 3.44 2.53 -13.13
CA SER A 135 4.16 1.81 -14.17
C SER A 135 5.21 0.88 -13.55
N PHE A 136 5.61 -0.17 -14.28
CA PHE A 136 6.65 -1.08 -13.79
C PHE A 136 7.99 -0.38 -13.53
N ARG A 137 8.26 0.72 -14.25
CA ARG A 137 9.43 1.57 -14.05
C ARG A 137 9.35 2.30 -12.70
N GLU A 138 8.22 2.95 -12.41
CA GLU A 138 7.97 3.63 -11.14
C GLU A 138 8.03 2.64 -9.96
N ILE A 139 7.43 1.46 -10.11
CA ILE A 139 7.49 0.38 -9.11
C ILE A 139 8.93 -0.07 -8.86
N GLY A 140 9.72 -0.27 -9.92
CA GLY A 140 11.13 -0.61 -9.81
C GLY A 140 11.91 0.44 -9.03
N ALA A 141 11.70 1.72 -9.36
CA ALA A 141 12.34 2.84 -8.67
C ALA A 141 11.99 2.86 -7.17
N ILE A 142 10.72 2.69 -6.80
CA ILE A 142 10.28 2.64 -5.39
C ILE A 142 10.91 1.47 -4.62
N LEU A 143 11.06 0.32 -5.29
CA LEU A 143 11.55 -0.91 -4.66
C LEU A 143 13.08 -1.08 -4.72
N GLY A 144 13.80 -0.16 -5.37
CA GLY A 144 15.23 -0.30 -5.62
C GLY A 144 15.54 -1.49 -6.54
N LYS A 145 14.68 -1.75 -7.54
CA LYS A 145 14.74 -2.87 -8.50
C LYS A 145 14.62 -2.36 -9.94
N SER A 146 14.93 -3.22 -10.91
CA SER A 146 14.76 -2.88 -12.33
C SER A 146 13.28 -2.98 -12.77
N GLU A 147 12.91 -2.25 -13.82
CA GLU A 147 11.58 -2.35 -14.43
C GLU A 147 11.25 -3.80 -14.84
N ASN A 148 12.23 -4.51 -15.42
CA ASN A 148 12.04 -5.88 -15.86
C ASN A 148 11.80 -6.84 -14.68
N TRP A 149 12.48 -6.61 -13.54
CA TRP A 149 12.20 -7.33 -12.31
C TRP A 149 10.75 -7.09 -11.87
N SER A 150 10.28 -5.83 -11.83
CA SER A 150 8.89 -5.51 -11.45
C SER A 150 7.86 -6.18 -12.35
N ARG A 151 8.10 -6.18 -13.67
CA ARG A 151 7.22 -6.83 -14.67
C ARG A 151 7.15 -8.34 -14.47
N THR A 152 8.31 -8.99 -14.28
CA THR A 152 8.40 -10.43 -14.07
C THR A 152 7.78 -10.84 -12.74
N THR A 153 8.03 -10.09 -11.68
CA THR A 153 7.45 -10.27 -10.35
C THR A 153 5.93 -10.14 -10.41
N PHE A 154 5.40 -9.10 -11.04
CA PHE A 154 3.95 -8.93 -11.21
C PHE A 154 3.31 -10.09 -11.96
N TYR A 155 3.93 -10.55 -13.04
CA TYR A 155 3.43 -11.70 -13.79
C TYR A 155 3.38 -12.97 -12.95
N ARG A 156 4.46 -13.27 -12.21
CA ARG A 156 4.53 -14.44 -11.31
C ARG A 156 3.49 -14.36 -10.20
N ALA A 157 3.36 -13.20 -9.57
CA ALA A 157 2.36 -12.95 -8.53
C ALA A 157 0.93 -13.19 -9.05
N LYS A 158 0.62 -12.69 -10.26
CA LYS A 158 -0.68 -12.94 -10.91
C LYS A 158 -0.95 -14.43 -11.15
N GLN A 159 0.07 -15.21 -11.51
CA GLN A 159 -0.09 -16.66 -11.67
C GLN A 159 -0.35 -17.37 -10.34
N LYS A 160 0.27 -16.92 -9.24
CA LYS A 160 0.02 -17.47 -7.90
C LYS A 160 -1.41 -17.17 -7.43
N ILE A 161 -1.83 -15.90 -7.53
CA ILE A 161 -3.21 -15.48 -7.21
C ILE A 161 -4.21 -16.32 -8.01
N LYS A 162 -4.00 -16.48 -9.33
CA LYS A 162 -4.91 -17.27 -10.17
C LYS A 162 -5.02 -18.72 -9.70
N LYS A 163 -3.91 -19.35 -9.31
CA LYS A 163 -3.92 -20.73 -8.82
C LYS A 163 -4.64 -20.86 -7.48
N GLU A 164 -4.45 -19.90 -6.60
CA GLU A 164 -5.08 -19.88 -5.28
C GLU A 164 -6.61 -19.72 -5.39
N LEU A 165 -7.08 -18.81 -6.25
CA LEU A 165 -8.51 -18.63 -6.51
C LEU A 165 -9.15 -19.89 -7.12
N ILE A 166 -8.49 -20.56 -8.07
CA ILE A 166 -8.99 -21.82 -8.65
C ILE A 166 -9.08 -22.94 -7.60
N ALA A 167 -8.10 -23.03 -6.70
CA ALA A 167 -8.12 -24.05 -5.64
C ALA A 167 -9.26 -23.84 -4.64
N HIS A 168 -9.61 -22.58 -4.34
CA HIS A 168 -10.75 -22.25 -3.49
C HIS A 168 -12.10 -22.60 -4.16
N ASP A 169 -12.25 -22.38 -5.46
CA ASP A 169 -13.45 -22.77 -6.22
C ASP A 169 -13.68 -24.30 -6.22
N GLU A 170 -12.61 -25.11 -6.25
CA GLU A 170 -12.72 -26.58 -6.23
C GLU A 170 -13.02 -27.15 -4.83
N THR A 171 -12.66 -26.43 -3.76
CA THR A 171 -12.82 -26.90 -2.37
C THR A 171 -14.16 -26.49 -1.76
N GLY A 172 -14.85 -25.48 -2.32
CA GLY A 172 -16.16 -25.01 -1.85
C GLY A 172 -17.37 -25.86 -2.25
N PHE A 173 -17.17 -26.98 -2.95
CA PHE A 173 -18.22 -27.90 -3.43
C PHE A 173 -18.22 -29.29 -2.76
N LEU A 174 -17.46 -29.48 -1.67
CA LEU A 174 -17.49 -30.69 -0.83
C LEU A 174 -18.03 -30.37 0.56
#